data_AF-A0A7V6WJ92-F1
#
_entry.id   AF-A0A7V6WJ92-F1
#
_cell.length_a   1.000
_cell.length_b   1.000
_cell.length_c   1.000
_cell.angle_alpha   90.00
_cell.angle_beta   90.00
_cell.angle_gamma   90.00
#
_symmetry.space_group_name_H-M   'P 1'
#
loop_
_entity.id
_entity.type
_entity.pdbx_description
1 polymer ?
#
loop_
_entity_poly.entity_id
_entity_poly.type
_entity_poly.pdbx_seq_one_letter_code
_entity_poly.pdbx_strand_id
1 'polypeptide(L)'
;AGSTYIILNTLGATFGANLAGEVRNVQKSQLLALFGSLTILMSIWAIFYGMSYKAWGAHWTNCLMFLAGTGNEVYTSLPIGNLEPFATIMVGIMTKSGVFVFLIAAAFFMATFGSTAGMSFGPIRNIYAWGFDRMVPEALAKLHPKTSAPWNASMVAIVGAEFFLLVDIYLPAWTANIAYTIFTWFIGWIFLGIAGMVFPYRRKLLFESAPPIVKKRLFGIPVVSILGFFTLIISVAICIYLLIPFVQGLLPYTMIVVSGALFIIPLILYYYSKNQYAKKGVDIDIQFKEIPSQ
;
A
#
# COMPACT_ATOMS: atom_id res chain seq x y z
N ALA A 1 17.59 -3.60 -0.85
CA ALA A 1 16.51 -4.20 -0.03
C ALA A 1 16.03 -3.26 1.09
N GLY A 2 16.92 -2.71 1.95
CA GLY A 2 16.50 -1.95 3.14
C GLY A 2 15.57 -0.75 2.91
N SER A 3 15.83 0.10 1.91
CA SER A 3 14.98 1.26 1.61
C SER A 3 13.57 0.88 1.15
N THR A 4 13.45 -0.20 0.36
CA THR A 4 12.18 -0.76 -0.10
C THR A 4 11.30 -1.22 1.06
N TYR A 5 11.88 -1.86 2.07
CA TYR A 5 11.16 -2.29 3.27
C TYR A 5 10.76 -1.11 4.18
N ILE A 6 11.60 -0.09 4.32
CA ILE A 6 11.24 1.13 5.07
C ILE A 6 10.03 1.81 4.43
N ILE A 7 10.03 1.90 3.10
CA ILE A 7 8.91 2.47 2.36
C ILE A 7 7.64 1.63 2.60
N LEU A 8 7.71 0.31 2.45
CA LEU A 8 6.58 -0.60 2.70
C LEU A 8 5.94 -0.40 4.08
N ASN A 9 6.76 -0.24 5.12
CA ASN A 9 6.30 -0.05 6.50
C ASN A 9 5.49 1.24 6.71
N THR A 10 5.70 2.27 5.88
CA THR A 10 4.97 3.54 5.97
C THR A 10 3.68 3.55 5.15
N LEU A 11 3.50 2.62 4.21
CA LEU A 11 2.32 2.55 3.35
C LEU A 11 1.02 2.25 4.12
N GLY A 12 1.12 1.51 5.22
CA GLY A 12 -0.03 1.14 6.07
C GLY A 12 -0.80 2.34 6.64
N ALA A 13 -0.15 3.51 6.74
CA ALA A 13 -0.77 4.75 7.22
C ALA A 13 -1.95 5.21 6.35
N THR A 14 -2.01 4.80 5.07
CA THR A 14 -3.12 5.12 4.16
C THR A 14 -4.46 4.52 4.57
N PHE A 15 -4.47 3.32 5.14
CA PHE A 15 -5.70 2.67 5.60
C PHE A 15 -6.36 3.46 6.72
N GLY A 16 -5.56 4.12 7.56
CA GLY A 16 -6.04 5.07 8.55
C GLY A 16 -6.81 6.24 7.93
N ALA A 17 -6.45 6.67 6.71
CA ALA A 17 -7.19 7.71 6.00
C ALA A 17 -8.52 7.22 5.43
N ASN A 18 -8.59 5.98 4.95
CA ASN A 18 -9.85 5.37 4.49
C ASN A 18 -10.86 5.20 5.63
N LEU A 19 -10.38 4.80 6.83
CA LEU A 19 -11.20 4.68 8.04
C LEU A 19 -11.67 6.03 8.59
N ALA A 20 -10.84 7.06 8.40
CA ALA A 20 -11.14 8.38 8.93
C ALA A 20 -12.40 9.01 8.32
N GLY A 21 -12.83 8.61 7.12
CA GLY A 21 -14.08 9.07 6.52
C GLY A 21 -15.35 8.70 7.32
N GLU A 22 -15.28 7.70 8.20
CA GLU A 22 -16.42 7.21 9.01
C GLU A 22 -16.49 7.82 10.41
N VAL A 23 -15.42 8.49 10.87
CA VAL A 23 -15.36 9.07 12.21
C VAL A 23 -15.98 10.47 12.20
N ARG A 24 -16.70 10.87 13.25
CA ARG A 24 -17.25 12.23 13.36
C ARG A 24 -16.17 13.18 13.93
N ASN A 25 -16.01 14.38 13.37
CA ASN A 25 -14.96 15.36 13.75
C ASN A 25 -13.50 14.87 13.55
N VAL A 26 -13.24 14.41 12.34
CA VAL A 26 -12.01 13.73 11.90
C VAL A 26 -10.75 14.61 11.92
N GLN A 27 -10.88 15.90 11.62
CA GLN A 27 -9.76 16.65 11.02
C GLN A 27 -8.50 16.77 11.88
N LYS A 28 -8.64 17.08 13.18
CA LYS A 28 -7.48 17.19 14.08
C LYS A 28 -7.06 15.82 14.61
N SER A 29 -8.01 15.00 15.00
CA SER A 29 -7.77 13.67 15.57
C SER A 29 -7.13 12.71 14.57
N GLN A 30 -7.53 12.75 13.29
CA GLN A 30 -6.93 11.95 12.22
C GLN A 30 -5.51 12.41 11.90
N LEU A 31 -5.25 13.72 11.81
CA LEU A 31 -3.89 14.21 11.55
C LEU A 31 -2.94 13.84 12.71
N LEU A 32 -3.40 13.98 13.96
CA LEU A 32 -2.66 13.53 15.14
C LEU A 32 -2.48 12.01 15.17
N ALA A 33 -3.50 11.24 14.82
CA ALA A 33 -3.40 9.79 14.74
C ALA A 33 -2.42 9.36 13.64
N LEU A 34 -2.48 9.99 12.46
CA LEU A 34 -1.62 9.67 11.31
C LEU A 34 -0.16 10.02 11.60
N PHE A 35 0.13 11.28 11.94
CA PHE A 35 1.50 11.72 12.19
C PHE A 35 2.04 11.19 13.53
N GLY A 36 1.19 11.06 14.56
CA GLY A 36 1.57 10.51 15.85
C GLY A 36 1.91 9.03 15.76
N SER A 37 1.05 8.22 15.12
CA SER A 37 1.34 6.79 14.92
C SER A 37 2.58 6.59 14.06
N LEU A 38 2.75 7.37 12.99
CA LEU A 38 3.93 7.31 12.13
C LEU A 38 5.21 7.68 12.90
N THR A 39 5.17 8.73 13.73
CA THR A 39 6.31 9.15 14.53
C THR A 39 6.70 8.07 15.53
N ILE A 40 5.73 7.51 16.28
CA ILE A 40 5.96 6.42 17.23
C ILE A 40 6.56 5.20 16.51
N LEU A 41 5.98 4.81 15.38
CA LEU A 41 6.46 3.68 14.57
C LEU A 41 7.92 3.92 14.12
N MET A 42 8.21 5.08 13.52
CA MET A 42 9.56 5.41 13.04
C MET A 42 10.57 5.50 14.18
N SER A 43 10.20 6.04 15.35
CA SER A 43 11.07 6.10 16.52
C SER A 43 11.39 4.70 17.05
N ILE A 44 10.40 3.83 17.21
CA ILE A 44 10.61 2.45 17.66
C ILE A 44 11.50 1.69 16.67
N TRP A 45 11.25 1.84 15.37
CA TRP A 45 12.07 1.22 14.32
C TRP A 45 13.50 1.75 14.30
N ALA A 46 13.71 3.06 14.47
CA ALA A 46 15.03 3.65 14.53
C ALA A 46 15.83 3.14 15.74
N ILE A 47 15.19 3.02 16.90
CA ILE A 47 15.81 2.45 18.11
C ILE A 47 16.15 0.98 17.88
N PHE A 48 15.23 0.19 17.34
CA PHE A 48 15.43 -1.24 17.08
C PHE A 48 16.58 -1.48 16.09
N TYR A 49 16.62 -0.75 14.96
CA TYR A 49 17.72 -0.85 14.00
C TYR A 49 19.03 -0.33 14.60
N GLY A 50 19.02 0.78 15.33
CA GLY A 50 20.21 1.31 15.99
C GLY A 50 20.83 0.32 16.98
N MET A 51 19.99 -0.35 17.78
CA MET A 51 20.42 -1.42 18.69
C MET A 51 20.95 -2.63 17.92
N SER A 52 20.26 -3.04 16.86
CA SER A 52 20.67 -4.15 16.01
C SER A 52 22.05 -3.91 15.40
N TYR A 53 22.27 -2.74 14.78
CA TYR A 53 23.56 -2.37 14.21
C TYR A 53 24.67 -2.24 15.25
N LYS A 54 24.34 -1.85 16.49
CA LYS A 54 25.31 -1.84 17.60
C LYS A 54 25.65 -3.26 18.09
N ALA A 55 24.71 -4.20 18.02
CA ALA A 55 24.90 -5.57 18.52
C ALA A 55 25.83 -6.41 17.63
N TRP A 56 25.63 -6.40 16.30
CA TRP A 56 26.40 -7.22 15.36
C TRP A 56 27.18 -6.44 14.29
N GLY A 57 27.05 -5.11 14.23
CA GLY A 57 27.81 -4.25 13.33
C GLY A 57 27.12 -4.00 11.98
N ALA A 58 27.24 -2.76 11.49
CA ALA A 58 26.68 -2.34 10.21
C ALA A 58 27.35 -3.04 9.01
N HIS A 59 28.67 -3.20 9.02
CA HIS A 59 29.38 -3.89 7.94
C HIS A 59 28.96 -5.35 7.82
N TRP A 60 28.89 -6.07 8.95
CA TRP A 60 28.46 -7.46 8.97
C TRP A 60 27.04 -7.63 8.41
N THR A 61 26.10 -6.79 8.86
CA THR A 61 24.70 -6.83 8.37
C THR A 61 24.61 -6.59 6.86
N ASN A 62 25.34 -5.60 6.35
CA ASN A 62 25.33 -5.29 4.91
C ASN A 62 25.99 -6.38 4.07
N CYS A 63 27.11 -6.94 4.53
CA CYS A 63 27.75 -8.08 3.85
C CYS A 63 26.85 -9.32 3.84
N LEU A 64 26.17 -9.62 4.96
CA LEU A 64 25.23 -10.74 5.04
C LEU A 64 24.03 -10.54 4.09
N MET A 65 23.45 -9.34 4.06
CA MET A 65 22.37 -8.98 3.13
C MET A 65 22.83 -9.06 1.66
N PHE A 66 24.08 -8.69 1.36
CA PHE A 66 24.65 -8.81 0.02
C PHE A 66 24.86 -10.28 -0.39
N LEU A 67 25.40 -11.11 0.51
CA LEU A 67 25.59 -12.54 0.26
C LEU A 67 24.25 -13.26 0.06
N ALA A 68 23.23 -12.91 0.85
CA ALA A 68 21.88 -13.41 0.67
C ALA A 68 21.27 -12.95 -0.67
N GLY A 69 21.43 -11.67 -1.02
CA GLY A 69 20.91 -11.12 -2.28
C GLY A 69 21.62 -11.63 -3.54
N THR A 70 22.85 -12.13 -3.42
CA THR A 70 23.63 -12.69 -4.53
C THR A 70 23.53 -14.21 -4.64
N GLY A 71 22.85 -14.88 -3.69
CA GLY A 71 22.71 -16.34 -3.68
C GLY A 71 24.04 -17.08 -3.50
N ASN A 72 25.02 -16.45 -2.84
CA ASN A 72 26.36 -17.01 -2.69
C ASN A 72 26.34 -18.33 -1.86
N GLU A 73 27.15 -19.31 -2.24
CA GLU A 73 27.24 -20.62 -1.56
C GLU A 73 27.57 -20.51 -0.07
N VAL A 74 28.29 -19.48 0.34
CA VAL A 74 28.61 -19.20 1.75
C VAL A 74 27.35 -18.85 2.55
N TYR A 75 26.35 -18.24 1.92
CA TYR A 75 25.08 -17.95 2.57
C TYR A 75 24.13 -19.15 2.54
N THR A 76 23.99 -19.80 1.37
CA THR A 76 23.07 -20.95 1.22
C THR A 76 23.48 -22.17 2.02
N SER A 77 24.77 -22.30 2.36
CA SER A 77 25.29 -23.34 3.28
C SER A 77 25.01 -23.06 4.76
N LEU A 78 24.60 -21.85 5.14
CA LEU A 78 24.20 -21.56 6.52
C LEU A 78 22.85 -22.22 6.84
N PRO A 79 22.55 -22.53 8.11
CA PRO A 79 21.22 -23.01 8.53
C PRO A 79 20.07 -22.03 8.20
N ILE A 80 20.40 -20.77 7.93
CA ILE A 80 19.50 -19.69 7.50
C ILE A 80 19.54 -19.43 5.99
N GLY A 81 20.23 -20.25 5.21
CA GLY A 81 20.53 -19.99 3.79
C GLY A 81 19.29 -19.89 2.89
N ASN A 82 18.16 -20.46 3.32
CA ASN A 82 16.86 -20.37 2.63
C ASN A 82 15.97 -19.24 3.15
N LEU A 83 16.38 -18.52 4.20
CA LEU A 83 15.61 -17.45 4.84
C LEU A 83 16.28 -16.11 4.54
N GLU A 84 15.48 -15.06 4.33
CA GLU A 84 16.04 -13.73 4.23
C GLU A 84 16.63 -13.31 5.60
N PRO A 85 17.85 -12.74 5.67
CA PRO A 85 18.50 -12.44 6.95
C PRO A 85 17.85 -11.24 7.62
N PHE A 86 16.70 -11.47 8.25
CA PHE A 86 15.99 -10.46 9.02
C PHE A 86 16.60 -10.32 10.41
N ALA A 87 16.62 -9.09 10.94
CA ALA A 87 17.17 -8.80 12.26
C ALA A 87 16.57 -9.70 13.37
N THR A 88 15.31 -10.07 13.23
CA THR A 88 14.58 -10.88 14.21
C THR A 88 15.02 -12.34 14.24
N ILE A 89 15.42 -12.89 13.09
CA ILE A 89 16.04 -14.22 13.00
C ILE A 89 17.43 -14.17 13.65
N MET A 90 18.19 -13.08 13.43
CA MET A 90 19.52 -12.91 14.02
C MET A 90 19.46 -12.80 15.55
N VAL A 91 18.49 -12.06 16.09
CA VAL A 91 18.22 -12.03 17.54
C VAL A 91 17.91 -13.44 18.05
N GLY A 92 17.06 -14.20 17.35
CA GLY A 92 16.72 -15.57 17.73
C GLY A 92 17.95 -16.50 17.82
N ILE A 93 18.91 -16.38 16.89
CA ILE A 93 20.15 -17.17 16.90
C ILE A 93 21.05 -16.77 18.07
N MET A 94 21.13 -15.49 18.41
CA MET A 94 22.01 -14.99 19.47
C MET A 94 21.53 -15.32 20.88
N THR A 95 20.22 -15.26 21.13
CA THR A 95 19.72 -15.35 22.52
C THR A 95 19.78 -16.76 23.10
N LYS A 96 19.87 -17.82 22.28
CA LYS A 96 19.93 -19.26 22.64
C LYS A 96 18.86 -19.75 23.65
N SER A 97 17.95 -18.90 24.11
CA SER A 97 16.86 -19.19 25.04
C SER A 97 15.58 -19.46 24.27
N GLY A 98 15.05 -20.68 24.40
CA GLY A 98 13.82 -21.10 23.71
C GLY A 98 12.60 -20.23 24.04
N VAL A 99 12.53 -19.68 25.26
CA VAL A 99 11.44 -18.78 25.69
C VAL A 99 11.47 -17.48 24.90
N PHE A 100 12.65 -16.90 24.70
CA PHE A 100 12.77 -15.64 23.97
C PHE A 100 12.45 -15.81 22.48
N VAL A 101 12.89 -16.92 21.89
CA VAL A 101 12.54 -17.29 20.51
C VAL A 101 11.02 -17.47 20.35
N PHE A 102 10.37 -18.15 21.31
CA PHE A 102 8.91 -18.31 21.31
C PHE A 102 8.18 -16.97 21.39
N LEU A 103 8.61 -16.07 22.27
CA LEU A 103 8.01 -14.74 22.40
C LEU A 103 8.13 -13.91 21.11
N ILE A 104 9.29 -13.99 20.44
CA ILE A 104 9.47 -13.34 19.13
C ILE A 104 8.51 -13.95 18.11
N ALA A 105 8.42 -15.28 18.02
CA ALA A 105 7.53 -15.95 17.08
C ALA A 105 6.05 -15.59 17.35
N ALA A 106 5.62 -15.57 18.62
CA ALA A 106 4.28 -15.17 19.03
C ALA A 106 3.99 -13.70 18.69
N ALA A 107 4.95 -12.80 18.91
CA ALA A 107 4.83 -11.39 18.54
C ALA A 107 4.68 -11.22 17.02
N PHE A 108 5.46 -11.95 16.23
CA PHE A 108 5.33 -11.98 14.77
C PHE A 108 3.96 -12.48 14.33
N PHE A 109 3.48 -13.58 14.92
CA PHE A 109 2.18 -14.13 14.61
C PHE A 109 1.06 -13.13 14.89
N MET A 110 1.05 -12.51 16.07
CA MET A 110 0.05 -11.50 16.43
C MET A 110 0.13 -10.26 15.55
N ALA A 111 1.35 -9.79 15.21
CA ALA A 111 1.54 -8.65 14.34
C ALA A 111 1.03 -8.93 12.91
N THR A 112 1.37 -10.09 12.35
CA THR A 112 0.89 -10.51 11.03
C THR A 112 -0.62 -10.68 11.03
N PHE A 113 -1.19 -11.36 12.02
CA PHE A 113 -2.64 -11.54 12.12
C PHE A 113 -3.38 -10.21 12.24
N GLY A 114 -2.90 -9.30 13.08
CA GLY A 114 -3.48 -7.97 13.24
C GLY A 114 -3.40 -7.14 11.95
N SER A 115 -2.28 -7.22 11.23
CA SER A 115 -2.08 -6.56 9.93
C SER A 115 -3.06 -7.12 8.89
N THR A 116 -3.16 -8.44 8.74
CA THR A 116 -4.06 -9.09 7.77
C THR A 116 -5.51 -8.78 8.06
N ALA A 117 -5.93 -8.85 9.33
CA ALA A 117 -7.29 -8.52 9.73
C ALA A 117 -7.63 -7.05 9.44
N GLY A 118 -6.72 -6.12 9.73
CA GLY A 118 -6.92 -4.69 9.49
C GLY A 118 -6.92 -4.32 8.00
N MET A 119 -5.97 -4.84 7.22
CA MET A 119 -5.82 -4.50 5.81
C MET A 119 -6.93 -5.08 4.92
N SER A 120 -7.59 -6.17 5.35
CA SER A 120 -8.66 -6.81 4.57
C SER A 120 -9.89 -5.92 4.38
N PHE A 121 -10.17 -5.00 5.30
CA PHE A 121 -11.36 -4.13 5.22
C PHE A 121 -11.22 -3.01 4.18
N GLY A 122 -10.01 -2.52 3.92
CA GLY A 122 -9.77 -1.40 3.01
C GLY A 122 -10.24 -1.67 1.57
N PRO A 123 -9.76 -2.76 0.93
CA PRO A 123 -10.16 -3.11 -0.44
C PRO A 123 -11.67 -3.33 -0.59
N ILE A 124 -12.31 -3.98 0.38
CA ILE A 124 -13.77 -4.25 0.35
C ILE A 124 -14.56 -2.93 0.31
N ARG A 125 -14.16 -1.95 1.14
CA ARG A 125 -14.78 -0.61 1.16
C ARG A 125 -14.58 0.13 -0.16
N ASN A 126 -13.39 0.05 -0.74
CA ASN A 126 -13.09 0.68 -2.03
C ASN A 126 -13.94 0.05 -3.15
N ILE A 127 -14.02 -1.28 -3.22
CA ILE A 127 -14.84 -1.99 -4.22
C ILE A 127 -16.32 -1.63 -4.08
N TYR A 128 -16.82 -1.55 -2.85
CA TYR A 128 -18.19 -1.12 -2.57
C TYR A 128 -18.44 0.32 -3.05
N ALA A 129 -17.54 1.26 -2.74
CA ALA A 129 -17.63 2.64 -3.20
C ALA A 129 -17.60 2.75 -4.74
N TRP A 130 -16.74 1.97 -5.41
CA TRP A 130 -16.73 1.91 -6.87
C TRP A 130 -18.03 1.38 -7.46
N GLY A 131 -18.72 0.47 -6.76
CA GLY A 131 -20.04 0.00 -7.15
C GLY A 131 -21.10 1.08 -7.02
N PHE A 132 -21.02 1.90 -5.97
CA PHE A 132 -21.89 3.06 -5.76
C PHE A 132 -21.69 4.14 -6.85
N ASP A 133 -20.43 4.40 -7.21
CA ASP A 133 -20.02 5.32 -8.30
C ASP A 133 -20.25 4.74 -9.71
N ARG A 134 -20.88 3.55 -9.82
CA ARG A 134 -21.14 2.82 -11.08
C ARG A 134 -19.87 2.58 -11.92
N MET A 135 -18.70 2.55 -11.30
CA MET A 135 -17.43 2.19 -11.95
C MET A 135 -17.28 0.68 -12.11
N VAL A 136 -18.01 -0.11 -11.31
CA VAL A 136 -18.08 -1.58 -11.39
C VAL A 136 -19.56 -2.03 -11.37
N PRO A 137 -19.88 -3.33 -11.57
CA PRO A 137 -21.26 -3.80 -11.57
C PRO A 137 -22.00 -3.46 -10.27
N GLU A 138 -23.23 -2.96 -10.39
CA GLU A 138 -24.10 -2.57 -9.26
C GLU A 138 -24.28 -3.70 -8.22
N ALA A 139 -24.15 -4.96 -8.66
CA ALA A 139 -24.17 -6.11 -7.76
C ALA A 139 -23.13 -6.01 -6.62
N LEU A 140 -22.02 -5.30 -6.82
CA LEU A 140 -20.96 -5.11 -5.81
C LEU A 140 -21.32 -4.05 -4.76
N ALA A 141 -22.26 -3.15 -5.06
CA ALA A 141 -22.82 -2.19 -4.11
C ALA A 141 -24.03 -2.74 -3.32
N LYS A 142 -24.42 -4.00 -3.55
CA LYS A 142 -25.54 -4.60 -2.82
C LYS A 142 -25.11 -5.02 -1.41
N LEU A 143 -25.78 -4.46 -0.40
CA LEU A 143 -25.63 -4.86 0.99
C LEU A 143 -26.52 -6.06 1.31
N HIS A 144 -26.02 -6.95 2.15
CA HIS A 144 -26.81 -8.09 2.61
C HIS A 144 -27.92 -7.62 3.58
N PRO A 145 -29.18 -8.06 3.42
CA PRO A 145 -30.32 -7.52 4.18
C PRO A 145 -30.24 -7.69 5.71
N LYS A 146 -29.52 -8.72 6.20
CA LYS A 146 -29.46 -9.03 7.64
C LYS A 146 -28.21 -8.49 8.35
N THR A 147 -27.10 -8.39 7.63
CA THR A 147 -25.78 -8.05 8.20
C THR A 147 -25.29 -6.68 7.76
N SER A 148 -25.99 -6.03 6.81
CA SER A 148 -25.59 -4.76 6.19
C SER A 148 -24.15 -4.76 5.67
N ALA A 149 -23.59 -5.94 5.39
CA ALA A 149 -22.25 -6.13 4.90
C ALA A 149 -22.26 -6.29 3.38
N PRO A 150 -21.26 -5.74 2.65
CA PRO A 150 -21.17 -5.84 1.20
C PRO A 150 -20.62 -7.22 0.78
N TRP A 151 -21.46 -8.26 0.90
CA TRP A 151 -21.05 -9.66 0.70
C TRP A 151 -20.40 -9.90 -0.67
N ASN A 152 -20.97 -9.34 -1.74
CA ASN A 152 -20.44 -9.51 -3.09
C ASN A 152 -19.06 -8.85 -3.25
N ALA A 153 -18.85 -7.67 -2.66
CA ALA A 153 -17.53 -7.02 -2.66
C ALA A 153 -16.51 -7.83 -1.85
N SER A 154 -16.92 -8.39 -0.71
CA SER A 154 -16.08 -9.27 0.11
C SER A 154 -15.66 -10.53 -0.64
N MET A 155 -16.59 -11.18 -1.35
CA MET A 155 -16.28 -12.38 -2.14
C MET A 155 -15.31 -12.08 -3.28
N VAL A 156 -15.49 -10.98 -4.01
CA VAL A 156 -14.54 -10.58 -5.06
C VAL A 156 -13.15 -10.31 -4.48
N ALA A 157 -13.07 -9.63 -3.33
CA ALA A 157 -11.80 -9.37 -2.66
C ALA A 157 -11.11 -10.68 -2.22
N ILE A 158 -11.86 -11.63 -1.64
CA ILE A 158 -11.35 -12.93 -1.19
C ILE A 158 -10.88 -13.78 -2.38
N VAL A 159 -11.69 -13.89 -3.44
CA VAL A 159 -11.31 -14.66 -4.63
C VAL A 159 -10.08 -14.04 -5.31
N GLY A 160 -10.01 -12.71 -5.36
CA GLY A 160 -8.82 -12.02 -5.85
C GLY A 160 -7.59 -12.31 -5.01
N ALA A 161 -7.70 -12.20 -3.68
CA ALA A 161 -6.59 -12.49 -2.76
C ALA A 161 -6.12 -13.94 -2.85
N GLU A 162 -7.05 -14.90 -2.90
CA GLU A 162 -6.74 -16.32 -3.03
C GLU A 162 -6.07 -16.62 -4.38
N PHE A 163 -6.54 -16.01 -5.46
CA PHE A 163 -5.89 -16.13 -6.77
C PHE A 163 -4.45 -15.62 -6.72
N PHE A 164 -4.20 -14.45 -6.13
CA PHE A 164 -2.84 -13.93 -5.95
C PHE A 164 -1.98 -14.83 -5.07
N LEU A 165 -2.53 -15.40 -4.01
CA LEU A 165 -1.84 -16.36 -3.15
C LEU A 165 -1.45 -17.63 -3.92
N LEU A 166 -2.35 -18.18 -4.73
CA LEU A 166 -2.08 -19.37 -5.55
C LEU A 166 -1.01 -19.07 -6.62
N VAL A 167 -1.07 -17.90 -7.26
CA VAL A 167 -0.01 -17.48 -8.19
C VAL A 167 1.33 -17.37 -7.46
N ASP A 168 1.35 -16.91 -6.22
CA ASP A 168 2.57 -16.82 -5.43
C ASP A 168 3.17 -18.18 -5.06
N ILE A 169 2.32 -19.16 -4.73
CA ILE A 169 2.76 -20.52 -4.40
C ILE A 169 3.30 -21.25 -5.64
N TYR A 170 2.59 -21.18 -6.77
CA TYR A 170 2.90 -22.01 -7.95
C TYR A 170 3.78 -21.31 -8.99
N LEU A 171 3.77 -19.98 -9.03
CA LEU A 171 4.53 -19.16 -9.98
C LEU A 171 5.25 -18.00 -9.24
N PRO A 172 6.13 -18.29 -8.26
CA PRO A 172 6.79 -17.26 -7.45
C PRO A 172 7.60 -16.26 -8.29
N ALA A 173 8.09 -16.64 -9.47
CA ALA A 173 8.76 -15.72 -10.40
C ALA A 173 7.90 -14.52 -10.87
N TRP A 174 6.57 -14.59 -10.69
CA TRP A 174 5.60 -13.59 -11.11
C TRP A 174 5.14 -12.67 -9.96
N THR A 175 5.41 -13.02 -8.69
CA THR A 175 4.86 -12.33 -7.50
C THR A 175 5.85 -12.16 -6.35
N ALA A 176 6.90 -12.98 -6.28
CA ALA A 176 7.75 -13.11 -5.09
C ALA A 176 8.58 -11.87 -4.74
N ASN A 177 8.72 -10.89 -5.64
CA ASN A 177 9.40 -9.65 -5.29
C ASN A 177 8.41 -8.61 -4.80
N ILE A 178 8.50 -8.31 -3.50
CA ILE A 178 7.85 -7.16 -2.84
C ILE A 178 8.06 -5.84 -3.62
N ALA A 179 9.16 -5.73 -4.37
CA ALA A 179 9.43 -4.61 -5.28
C ALA A 179 8.35 -4.40 -6.36
N TYR A 180 7.68 -5.45 -6.84
CA TYR A 180 6.60 -5.38 -7.84
C TYR A 180 5.38 -4.61 -7.31
N THR A 181 4.94 -4.98 -6.11
CA THR A 181 3.78 -4.36 -5.44
C THR A 181 4.06 -2.90 -5.13
N ILE A 182 5.27 -2.59 -4.65
CA ILE A 182 5.67 -1.23 -4.32
C ILE A 182 5.73 -0.37 -5.58
N PHE A 183 6.33 -0.85 -6.66
CA PHE A 183 6.39 -0.11 -7.92
C PHE A 183 5.00 0.22 -8.47
N THR A 184 4.11 -0.78 -8.53
CA THR A 184 2.72 -0.59 -8.97
C THR A 184 1.96 0.39 -8.06
N TRP A 185 2.17 0.29 -6.75
CA TRP A 185 1.57 1.19 -5.77
C TRP A 185 2.00 2.63 -6.05
N PHE A 186 3.30 2.92 -6.17
CA PHE A 186 3.80 4.28 -6.43
C PHE A 186 3.35 4.84 -7.78
N ILE A 187 3.14 4.01 -8.81
CA ILE A 187 2.48 4.46 -10.04
C ILE A 187 1.08 5.03 -9.71
N GLY A 188 0.28 4.33 -8.90
CA GLY A 188 -1.02 4.84 -8.43
C GLY A 188 -0.90 6.17 -7.67
N TRP A 189 0.16 6.35 -6.88
CA TRP A 189 0.42 7.61 -6.17
C TRP A 189 0.83 8.76 -7.08
N ILE A 190 1.46 8.49 -8.22
CA ILE A 190 1.71 9.53 -9.23
C ILE A 190 0.38 10.09 -9.73
N PHE A 191 -0.59 9.22 -10.07
CA PHE A 191 -1.92 9.66 -10.48
C PHE A 191 -2.67 10.38 -9.36
N LEU A 192 -2.56 9.90 -8.11
CA LEU A 192 -3.12 10.58 -6.95
C LEU A 192 -2.51 11.97 -6.76
N GLY A 193 -1.19 12.12 -6.91
CA GLY A 193 -0.47 13.39 -6.82
C GLY A 193 -0.92 14.37 -7.90
N ILE A 194 -1.04 13.91 -9.16
CA ILE A 194 -1.58 14.71 -10.27
C ILE A 194 -3.04 15.11 -9.99
N ALA A 195 -3.88 14.18 -9.55
CA ALA A 195 -5.26 14.44 -9.22
C ALA A 195 -5.38 15.48 -8.09
N GLY A 196 -4.58 15.37 -7.03
CA GLY A 196 -4.51 16.33 -5.93
C GLY A 196 -4.01 17.72 -6.39
N MET A 197 -3.06 17.77 -7.32
CA MET A 197 -2.56 19.02 -7.90
C MET A 197 -3.66 19.76 -8.69
N VAL A 198 -4.41 19.03 -9.50
CA VAL A 198 -5.44 19.57 -10.41
C VAL A 198 -6.79 19.79 -9.71
N PHE A 199 -7.07 19.07 -8.62
CA PHE A 199 -8.36 19.06 -7.92
C PHE A 199 -8.89 20.46 -7.58
N PRO A 200 -8.11 21.37 -6.97
CA PRO A 200 -8.60 22.70 -6.61
C PRO A 200 -8.97 23.58 -7.82
N TYR A 201 -8.37 23.31 -8.98
CA TYR A 201 -8.59 24.11 -10.19
C TYR A 201 -9.73 23.58 -11.06
N ARG A 202 -9.88 22.25 -11.14
CA ARG A 202 -10.90 21.61 -12.00
C ARG A 202 -12.24 21.42 -11.30
N ARG A 203 -12.24 21.26 -9.97
CA ARG A 203 -13.45 21.03 -9.15
C ARG A 203 -13.57 22.10 -8.06
N LYS A 204 -13.55 23.38 -8.48
CA LYS A 204 -13.59 24.54 -7.56
C LYS A 204 -14.75 24.47 -6.55
N LEU A 205 -15.94 24.10 -7.02
CA LEU A 205 -17.14 23.99 -6.18
C LEU A 205 -16.96 22.96 -5.05
N LEU A 206 -16.35 21.80 -5.35
CA LEU A 206 -16.04 20.76 -4.34
C LEU A 206 -14.93 21.20 -3.37
N PHE A 207 -13.93 21.90 -3.88
CA PHE A 207 -12.85 22.47 -3.05
C PHE A 207 -13.37 23.57 -2.11
N GLU A 208 -14.33 24.37 -2.57
CA GLU A 208 -15.00 25.41 -1.79
C GLU A 208 -16.02 24.86 -0.79
N SER A 209 -16.52 23.63 -0.96
CA SER A 209 -17.28 22.93 0.08
C SER A 209 -16.40 22.16 1.07
N ALA A 210 -15.11 21.97 0.77
CA ALA A 210 -14.22 21.14 1.58
C ALA A 210 -13.93 21.73 2.98
N PRO A 211 -13.41 20.91 3.92
CA PRO A 211 -12.93 21.37 5.22
C PRO A 211 -11.98 22.57 5.20
N PRO A 212 -11.96 23.42 6.25
CA PRO A 212 -11.07 24.58 6.34
C PRO A 212 -9.59 24.24 6.17
N ILE A 213 -9.17 23.03 6.61
CA ILE A 213 -7.78 22.58 6.52
C ILE A 213 -7.35 22.28 5.07
N VAL A 214 -8.30 21.80 4.26
CA VAL A 214 -8.13 21.49 2.82
C VAL A 214 -8.16 22.79 2.00
N LYS A 215 -8.97 23.77 2.44
CA LYS A 215 -9.07 25.11 1.84
C LYS A 215 -7.87 26.01 2.08
N LYS A 216 -6.94 25.65 2.98
CA LYS A 216 -5.77 26.48 3.28
C LYS A 216 -4.98 26.76 2.00
N ARG A 217 -4.60 28.02 1.84
CA ARG A 217 -3.72 28.47 0.76
C ARG A 217 -2.43 28.98 1.38
N LEU A 218 -1.30 28.58 0.80
CA LEU A 218 0.02 29.09 1.13
C LEU A 218 0.50 29.87 -0.10
N PHE A 219 0.81 31.16 0.06
CA PHE A 219 1.18 32.05 -1.06
C PHE A 219 0.17 32.05 -2.23
N GLY A 220 -1.13 31.96 -1.94
CA GLY A 220 -2.19 31.94 -2.96
C GLY A 220 -2.40 30.58 -3.65
N ILE A 221 -1.53 29.59 -3.42
CA ILE A 221 -1.65 28.23 -3.95
C ILE A 221 -2.35 27.34 -2.90
N PRO A 222 -3.37 26.53 -3.27
CA PRO A 222 -3.97 25.54 -2.38
C PRO A 222 -2.92 24.57 -1.82
N VAL A 223 -2.93 24.35 -0.50
CA VAL A 223 -1.99 23.43 0.17
C VAL A 223 -2.11 22.01 -0.39
N VAL A 224 -3.32 21.59 -0.79
CA VAL A 224 -3.57 20.30 -1.44
C VAL A 224 -2.77 20.15 -2.73
N SER A 225 -2.62 21.21 -3.52
CA SER A 225 -1.84 21.15 -4.75
C SER A 225 -0.34 21.04 -4.48
N ILE A 226 0.15 21.71 -3.43
CA ILE A 226 1.55 21.62 -2.99
C ILE A 226 1.85 20.20 -2.50
N LEU A 227 0.97 19.64 -1.67
CA LEU A 227 1.10 18.26 -1.18
C LEU A 227 1.06 17.26 -2.34
N GLY A 228 0.13 17.42 -3.29
CA GLY A 228 0.05 16.60 -4.50
C GLY A 228 1.32 16.65 -5.36
N PHE A 229 1.93 17.83 -5.49
CA PHE A 229 3.21 18.01 -6.18
C PHE A 229 4.37 17.28 -5.49
N PHE A 230 4.51 17.41 -4.17
CA PHE A 230 5.52 16.65 -3.42
C PHE A 230 5.29 15.14 -3.50
N THR A 231 4.04 14.70 -3.39
CA THR A 231 3.65 13.31 -3.57
C THR A 231 4.07 12.79 -4.95
N LEU A 232 3.84 13.57 -6.01
CA LEU A 232 4.26 13.22 -7.37
C LEU A 232 5.78 13.07 -7.45
N ILE A 233 6.54 14.06 -7.00
CA ILE A 233 8.02 14.04 -7.07
C ILE A 233 8.58 12.84 -6.31
N ILE A 234 8.13 12.62 -5.07
CA ILE A 234 8.61 11.53 -4.23
C ILE A 234 8.28 10.19 -4.89
N SER A 235 7.07 10.04 -5.42
CA SER A 235 6.65 8.79 -6.08
C SER A 235 7.46 8.52 -7.35
N VAL A 236 7.70 9.54 -8.18
CA VAL A 236 8.55 9.42 -9.37
C VAL A 236 9.99 9.05 -9.00
N ALA A 237 10.56 9.71 -7.99
CA ALA A 237 11.93 9.42 -7.53
C ALA A 237 12.07 7.97 -7.04
N ILE A 238 11.06 7.46 -6.30
CA ILE A 238 11.04 6.07 -5.82
C ILE A 238 10.91 5.09 -7.00
N CYS A 239 10.05 5.37 -7.98
CA CYS A 239 9.93 4.54 -9.18
C CYS A 239 11.25 4.48 -9.96
N ILE A 240 11.96 5.61 -10.12
CA ILE A 240 13.29 5.63 -10.76
C ILE A 240 14.28 4.80 -9.96
N TYR A 241 14.31 4.95 -8.63
CA TYR A 241 15.22 4.20 -7.77
C TYR A 241 14.98 2.69 -7.84
N LEU A 242 13.72 2.25 -7.96
CA LEU A 242 13.36 0.85 -8.14
C LEU A 242 13.72 0.31 -9.53
N LEU A 243 13.83 1.17 -10.55
CA LEU A 243 14.26 0.79 -11.89
C LEU A 243 15.77 0.62 -12.02
N ILE A 244 16.59 1.20 -11.13
CA ILE A 244 18.05 1.05 -11.14
C ILE A 244 18.48 -0.44 -11.05
N PRO A 245 18.07 -1.23 -10.04
CA PRO A 245 18.41 -2.65 -9.97
C PRO A 245 17.79 -3.48 -11.11
N PHE A 246 16.67 -3.02 -11.69
CA PHE A 246 16.08 -3.64 -12.88
C PHE A 246 16.99 -3.50 -14.10
N VAL A 247 17.48 -2.29 -14.39
CA VAL A 247 18.41 -2.02 -15.50
C VAL A 247 19.75 -2.75 -15.31
N GLN A 248 20.15 -2.98 -14.06
CA GLN A 248 21.34 -3.77 -13.71
C GLN A 248 21.16 -5.30 -13.89
N GLY A 249 19.98 -5.77 -14.31
CA GLY A 249 19.69 -7.19 -14.50
C GLY A 249 19.48 -8.00 -13.21
N LEU A 250 19.38 -7.31 -12.06
CA LEU A 250 19.18 -7.93 -10.75
C LEU A 250 17.71 -8.26 -10.47
N LEU A 251 16.79 -7.75 -11.29
CA LEU A 251 15.36 -8.02 -11.19
C LEU A 251 14.84 -8.59 -12.51
N PRO A 252 13.95 -9.60 -12.47
CA PRO A 252 13.40 -10.22 -13.67
C PRO A 252 12.42 -9.28 -14.41
N TYR A 253 12.32 -9.45 -15.74
CA TYR A 253 11.41 -8.71 -16.63
C TYR A 253 9.92 -8.82 -16.26
N THR A 254 9.55 -9.84 -15.48
CA THR A 254 8.20 -10.05 -14.95
C THR A 254 7.73 -8.84 -14.13
N MET A 255 8.64 -8.07 -13.51
CA MET A 255 8.32 -6.82 -12.82
C MET A 255 7.50 -5.85 -13.67
N ILE A 256 7.98 -5.56 -14.88
CA ILE A 256 7.36 -4.57 -15.77
C ILE A 256 6.05 -5.12 -16.32
N VAL A 257 6.04 -6.40 -16.69
CA VAL A 257 4.85 -7.05 -17.27
C VAL A 257 3.71 -7.08 -16.26
N VAL A 258 3.96 -7.52 -15.02
CA VAL A 258 2.94 -7.60 -13.97
C VAL A 258 2.48 -6.21 -13.55
N SER A 259 3.40 -5.27 -13.35
CA SER A 259 3.03 -3.88 -13.00
C SER A 259 2.20 -3.21 -14.11
N GLY A 260 2.56 -3.46 -15.38
CA GLY A 260 1.80 -3.01 -16.53
C GLY A 260 0.41 -3.65 -16.59
N ALA A 261 0.30 -4.95 -16.35
CA ALA A 261 -0.98 -5.66 -16.31
C ALA A 261 -1.88 -5.11 -15.20
N LEU A 262 -1.35 -4.94 -13.98
CA LEU A 262 -2.08 -4.37 -12.84
C LEU A 262 -2.53 -2.93 -13.08
N PHE A 263 -1.81 -2.17 -13.93
CA PHE A 263 -2.21 -0.83 -14.33
C PHE A 263 -3.31 -0.83 -15.42
N ILE A 264 -3.20 -1.75 -16.38
CA ILE A 264 -4.13 -1.84 -17.52
C ILE A 264 -5.48 -2.44 -17.08
N ILE A 265 -5.50 -3.40 -16.16
CA ILE A 265 -6.73 -4.08 -15.72
C ILE A 265 -7.79 -3.08 -15.20
N PRO A 266 -7.50 -2.16 -14.26
CA PRO A 266 -8.46 -1.14 -13.83
C PRO A 266 -8.94 -0.23 -14.96
N LEU A 267 -8.07 0.11 -15.91
CA LEU A 267 -8.42 0.93 -17.06
C LEU A 267 -9.43 0.21 -17.96
N ILE A 268 -9.19 -1.07 -18.25
CA ILE A 268 -10.11 -1.92 -19.02
C ILE A 268 -11.45 -2.03 -18.28
N LEU A 269 -11.44 -2.29 -16.98
CA LEU A 269 -12.65 -2.39 -16.17
C LEU A 269 -13.46 -1.09 -16.20
N TYR A 270 -12.80 0.07 -16.10
CA TYR A 270 -13.45 1.38 -16.19
C TYR A 270 -14.13 1.59 -17.54
N TYR A 271 -13.42 1.38 -18.66
CA TYR A 271 -14.01 1.57 -20.00
C TYR A 271 -15.10 0.54 -20.31
N TYR A 272 -14.93 -0.70 -19.87
CA TYR A 272 -15.95 -1.74 -20.00
C TYR A 272 -17.23 -1.34 -19.24
N SER A 273 -17.08 -0.91 -17.99
CA SER A 273 -18.20 -0.43 -17.17
C SER A 273 -18.86 0.79 -17.80
N LYS A 274 -18.08 1.78 -18.23
CA LYS A 274 -18.57 2.99 -18.91
C LYS A 274 -19.42 2.65 -20.12
N ASN A 275 -18.97 1.71 -20.96
CA ASN A 275 -19.72 1.27 -22.13
C ASN A 275 -21.01 0.50 -21.75
N GLN A 276 -20.99 -0.29 -20.69
CA GLN A 276 -22.17 -1.02 -20.21
C GLN A 276 -23.25 -0.08 -19.64
N TYR A 277 -22.87 0.94 -18.87
CA TYR A 277 -23.82 1.90 -18.31
C TYR A 277 -24.28 2.94 -19.34
N ALA A 278 -23.44 3.32 -20.29
CA ALA A 278 -23.85 4.13 -21.44
C ALA A 278 -24.94 3.43 -22.26
N LYS A 279 -24.84 2.10 -22.46
CA LYS A 279 -25.89 1.29 -23.09
C LYS A 279 -27.20 1.24 -22.28
N LYS A 280 -27.13 1.47 -20.96
CA LYS A 280 -28.29 1.54 -20.06
C LYS A 280 -28.84 2.98 -19.91
N GLY A 281 -28.33 3.95 -20.66
CA GLY A 281 -28.79 5.34 -20.62
C GLY A 281 -28.39 6.10 -19.35
N VAL A 282 -27.43 5.58 -18.58
CA VAL A 282 -26.94 6.20 -17.34
C VAL A 282 -25.67 7.00 -17.64
N ASP A 283 -25.74 8.32 -17.48
CA ASP A 283 -24.56 9.17 -17.53
C ASP A 283 -23.80 9.14 -16.19
N ILE A 284 -22.70 8.39 -16.18
CA ILE A 284 -21.82 8.24 -15.01
C ILE A 284 -21.07 9.56 -14.73
N ASP A 285 -20.88 10.42 -15.74
CA ASP A 285 -20.14 11.68 -15.58
C ASP A 285 -20.91 12.73 -14.76
N ILE A 286 -22.22 12.53 -14.52
CA ILE A 286 -23.06 13.37 -13.66
C ILE A 286 -22.74 13.12 -12.17
N GLN A 287 -22.49 11.87 -11.76
CA GLN A 287 -22.22 11.54 -10.35
C GLN A 287 -20.94 12.19 -9.82
N PHE A 288 -19.96 12.43 -10.70
CA PHE A 288 -18.72 13.12 -10.32
C PHE A 288 -18.85 14.65 -10.27
N LYS A 289 -20.01 15.22 -10.62
CA LYS A 289 -20.23 16.69 -10.62
C LYS A 289 -20.80 17.22 -9.31
N GLU A 290 -21.48 16.39 -8.52
CA GLU A 290 -22.12 16.79 -7.26
C GLU A 290 -21.70 15.85 -6.14
N ILE A 291 -21.52 16.39 -4.93
CA ILE A 291 -21.39 15.55 -3.74
C ILE A 291 -22.75 14.91 -3.55
N PRO A 292 -22.88 13.57 -3.46
CA PRO A 292 -24.12 12.96 -3.01
C PRO A 292 -24.47 13.62 -1.68
N SER A 293 -25.64 14.26 -1.61
CA SER A 293 -26.16 14.74 -0.33
C SER A 293 -26.32 13.52 0.57
N GLN A 294 -25.38 13.32 1.48
CA GLN A 294 -25.66 12.61 2.71
C GLN A 294 -26.30 13.58 3.70
#